data_AF-A0A2D4GWU9-F1
#
_entry.id   AF-A0A2D4GWU9-F1
#
_cell.length_a   1.000
_cell.length_b   1.000
_cell.length_c   1.000
_cell.angle_alpha   90.00
_cell.angle_beta   90.00
_cell.angle_gamma   90.00
#
_symmetry.space_group_name_H-M   'P 1'
#
loop_
_entity.id
_entity.type
_entity.pdbx_description
1 polymer ?
#
loop_
_entity_poly.entity_id
_entity_poly.type
_entity_poly.pdbx_seq_one_letter_code
_entity_poly.pdbx_strand_id
1 'polypeptide(L)'
;KNLELLYKYIVHKKYGFHFANPALVVEKDAVFIPAGWDNEKKIAILHENFTTVKPEDAYEDFIVKPPVRKLVHDKEFAAEDEQVFLMKQQSYLAKQPATPTRASESPARGPSGSPRPQGRTGPATVPSA
;
A
#
# COMPACT_ATOMS: atom_id res chain seq x y z
N LYS A 1 -8.00 -20.07 -11.29
CA LYS A 1 -9.23 -20.76 -11.77
C LYS A 1 -10.19 -19.81 -12.48
N ASN A 2 -10.67 -18.72 -11.87
CA ASN A 2 -11.60 -17.78 -12.55
C ASN A 2 -10.98 -16.95 -13.69
N LEU A 3 -9.70 -16.58 -13.59
CA LEU A 3 -9.00 -15.86 -14.68
C LEU A 3 -8.88 -16.69 -15.96
N GLU A 4 -8.64 -17.99 -15.84
CA GLU A 4 -8.57 -18.91 -16.97
C GLU A 4 -9.94 -19.08 -17.63
N LEU A 5 -11.00 -19.20 -16.82
CA LEU A 5 -12.39 -19.24 -17.29
C LEU A 5 -12.74 -17.96 -18.07
N LEU A 6 -12.39 -16.80 -17.53
CA LEU A 6 -12.62 -15.51 -18.20
C LEU A 6 -11.82 -15.41 -19.51
N TYR A 7 -10.55 -15.79 -19.50
CA TYR A 7 -9.72 -15.80 -20.70
C TYR A 7 -10.32 -16.70 -21.80
N LYS A 8 -10.66 -17.94 -21.46
CA LYS A 8 -11.33 -18.88 -22.37
C LYS A 8 -12.63 -18.30 -22.93
N TYR A 9 -13.42 -17.61 -22.11
CA TYR A 9 -14.65 -16.97 -22.54
C TYR A 9 -14.40 -15.80 -23.51
N ILE A 10 -13.42 -14.94 -23.22
CA ILE A 10 -13.07 -13.80 -24.08
C ILE A 10 -12.61 -14.28 -25.46
N VAL A 11 -11.71 -15.27 -25.53
CA VAL A 11 -11.21 -15.78 -26.81
C VAL A 11 -12.29 -16.51 -27.60
N HIS A 12 -13.24 -17.20 -26.93
CA HIS A 12 -14.45 -17.71 -27.57
C HIS A 12 -15.32 -16.60 -28.16
N LYS A 13 -15.60 -15.53 -27.41
CA LYS A 13 -16.44 -14.42 -27.89
C LYS A 13 -15.81 -13.62 -29.01
N LYS A 14 -14.48 -13.46 -29.01
CA LYS A 14 -13.76 -12.67 -30.02
C LYS A 14 -13.41 -13.46 -31.27
N TYR A 15 -13.06 -14.74 -31.13
CA TYR A 15 -12.49 -15.53 -32.22
C TYR A 15 -13.27 -16.81 -32.54
N GLY A 16 -14.37 -17.10 -31.82
CA GLY A 16 -15.19 -18.28 -32.07
C GLY A 16 -14.59 -19.60 -31.59
N PHE A 17 -13.55 -19.57 -30.74
CA PHE A 17 -12.99 -20.79 -30.16
C PHE A 17 -13.99 -21.54 -29.29
N HIS A 18 -13.88 -22.86 -29.27
CA HIS A 18 -14.79 -23.71 -28.49
C HIS A 18 -14.79 -23.34 -26.99
N PHE A 19 -15.99 -23.25 -26.40
CA PHE A 19 -16.19 -22.96 -24.98
C PHE A 19 -17.32 -23.83 -24.44
N ALA A 20 -16.97 -24.75 -23.54
CA ALA A 20 -17.90 -25.72 -22.96
C ALA A 20 -18.36 -25.37 -21.53
N ASN A 21 -17.79 -24.33 -20.91
CA ASN A 21 -18.10 -23.99 -19.53
C ASN A 21 -19.52 -23.39 -19.42
N PRO A 22 -20.43 -24.01 -18.65
CA PRO A 22 -21.76 -23.47 -18.43
C PRO A 22 -21.71 -22.26 -17.49
N ALA A 23 -22.82 -21.52 -17.41
CA ALA A 23 -22.98 -20.48 -16.39
C ALA A 23 -22.96 -21.10 -14.98
N LEU A 24 -22.35 -20.38 -14.03
CA LEU A 24 -22.25 -20.77 -12.63
C LEU A 24 -23.00 -19.72 -11.81
N VAL A 25 -24.22 -20.04 -11.38
CA VAL A 25 -25.12 -19.07 -10.70
C VAL A 25 -25.69 -19.58 -9.39
N VAL A 26 -25.27 -20.78 -8.97
CA VAL A 26 -25.75 -21.45 -7.75
C VAL A 26 -24.87 -21.07 -6.56
N GLU A 27 -23.54 -21.07 -6.75
CA GLU A 27 -22.58 -20.70 -5.72
C GLU A 27 -22.53 -19.17 -5.57
N LYS A 28 -22.99 -18.64 -4.43
CA LYS A 28 -23.04 -17.19 -4.18
C LYS A 28 -21.66 -16.54 -4.07
N ASP A 29 -20.65 -17.30 -3.64
CA ASP A 29 -19.29 -16.80 -3.43
C ASP A 29 -18.47 -16.76 -4.73
N ALA A 30 -18.96 -17.42 -5.79
CA ALA A 30 -18.28 -17.50 -7.09
C ALA A 30 -19.30 -17.66 -8.23
N VAL A 31 -19.61 -16.54 -8.89
CA VAL A 31 -20.58 -16.50 -9.99
C VAL A 31 -19.89 -16.31 -11.34
N PHE A 32 -20.35 -17.02 -12.37
CA PHE A 32 -19.98 -16.82 -13.77
C PHE A 32 -21.24 -16.66 -14.63
N ILE A 33 -21.47 -15.45 -15.14
CA ILE A 33 -22.59 -15.11 -16.02
C ILE A 33 -22.06 -14.73 -17.40
N PRO A 34 -22.13 -15.63 -18.41
CA PRO A 34 -21.75 -15.29 -19.77
C PRO A 34 -22.80 -14.37 -20.42
N ALA A 35 -22.37 -13.48 -21.31
CA ALA A 35 -23.26 -12.57 -22.03
C ALA A 35 -24.35 -13.33 -22.80
N GLY A 36 -25.60 -12.88 -22.64
CA GLY A 36 -26.79 -13.50 -23.24
C GLY A 36 -27.39 -14.62 -22.39
N TRP A 37 -26.81 -14.94 -21.23
CA TRP A 37 -27.40 -15.89 -20.30
C TRP A 37 -28.50 -15.24 -19.45
N ASP A 38 -28.36 -13.97 -19.10
CA ASP A 38 -29.28 -13.21 -18.27
C ASP A 38 -30.55 -12.75 -19.01
N ASN A 39 -31.60 -12.47 -18.25
CA ASN A 39 -32.80 -11.77 -18.71
C ASN A 39 -33.57 -11.21 -17.50
N GLU A 40 -34.50 -10.28 -17.76
CA GLU A 40 -35.28 -9.62 -16.70
C GLU A 40 -36.03 -10.60 -15.81
N LYS A 41 -36.59 -11.69 -16.36
CA LYS A 41 -37.33 -12.70 -15.58
C LYS A 41 -36.42 -13.45 -14.60
N LYS A 42 -35.22 -13.85 -15.03
CA LYS A 42 -34.20 -14.52 -14.18
C LYS A 42 -33.72 -13.59 -13.08
N ILE A 43 -33.50 -12.32 -13.41
CA ILE A 43 -33.06 -11.29 -12.46
C ILE A 43 -34.18 -11.01 -11.44
N ALA A 44 -35.44 -10.90 -11.88
CA ALA A 44 -36.59 -10.65 -11.01
C ALA A 44 -36.78 -11.75 -9.96
N ILE A 45 -36.57 -13.04 -10.30
CA ILE A 45 -36.63 -14.16 -9.33
C ILE A 45 -35.59 -14.00 -8.22
N LEU A 46 -34.41 -13.47 -8.54
CA LEU A 46 -33.37 -13.20 -7.54
C LEU A 46 -33.75 -12.01 -6.66
N HIS A 47 -34.44 -11.02 -7.22
CA HIS A 47 -34.86 -9.80 -6.53
C HIS A 47 -35.88 -10.05 -5.40
N GLU A 48 -36.61 -11.16 -5.42
CA GLU A 48 -37.51 -11.56 -4.33
C GLU A 48 -36.75 -12.04 -3.07
N ASN A 49 -35.51 -12.52 -3.23
CA ASN A 49 -34.71 -13.13 -2.15
C ASN A 49 -33.41 -12.38 -1.83
N PHE A 50 -33.05 -11.37 -2.62
CA PHE A 50 -31.92 -10.48 -2.37
C PHE A 50 -32.40 -9.14 -1.84
N THR A 51 -31.53 -8.41 -1.14
CA THR A 51 -31.76 -7.01 -0.84
C THR A 51 -31.99 -6.27 -2.15
N THR A 52 -33.20 -5.74 -2.33
CA THR A 52 -33.52 -4.83 -3.44
C THR A 52 -32.63 -3.60 -3.35
N VAL A 53 -31.69 -3.48 -4.27
CA VAL A 53 -30.86 -2.28 -4.47
C VAL A 53 -31.32 -1.63 -5.75
N LYS A 54 -31.87 -0.43 -5.65
CA LYS A 54 -32.20 0.39 -6.81
C LYS A 54 -30.96 1.11 -7.30
N PRO A 55 -30.87 1.42 -8.61
CA PRO A 55 -29.77 2.24 -9.14
C PRO A 55 -29.62 3.61 -8.46
N GLU A 56 -30.71 4.13 -7.89
CA GLU A 56 -30.76 5.42 -7.20
C GLU A 56 -30.39 5.33 -5.72
N ASP A 57 -30.32 4.13 -5.13
CA ASP A 57 -29.96 3.98 -3.73
C ASP A 57 -28.49 4.32 -3.51
N ALA A 58 -28.15 4.81 -2.31
CA ALA A 58 -26.77 5.15 -2.01
C ALA A 58 -25.91 3.88 -1.90
N TYR A 59 -24.80 3.83 -2.65
CA TYR A 59 -23.88 2.70 -2.59
C TYR A 59 -23.37 2.41 -1.17
N GLU A 60 -23.21 3.45 -0.34
CA GLU A 60 -22.71 3.33 1.03
C GLU A 60 -23.69 2.56 1.95
N ASP A 61 -24.96 2.41 1.57
CA ASP A 61 -25.95 1.62 2.33
C ASP A 61 -25.70 0.11 2.20
N PHE A 62 -24.99 -0.33 1.15
CA PHE A 62 -24.78 -1.75 0.85
C PHE A 62 -23.30 -2.13 0.68
N ILE A 63 -22.45 -1.17 0.28
CA ILE A 63 -21.00 -1.32 0.16
C ILE A 63 -20.35 -0.65 1.36
N VAL A 64 -20.41 -1.33 2.50
CA VAL A 64 -19.84 -0.82 3.75
C VAL A 64 -18.33 -0.72 3.60
N LYS A 65 -17.77 0.46 3.89
CA LYS A 65 -16.33 0.63 3.98
C LYS A 65 -15.77 -0.37 4.99
N PRO A 66 -14.72 -1.15 4.64
CA PRO A 66 -14.09 -2.05 5.58
C PRO A 66 -13.74 -1.30 6.86
N PRO A 67 -13.95 -1.90 8.05
CA PRO A 67 -13.65 -1.24 9.30
C PRO A 67 -12.18 -0.82 9.28
N VAL A 68 -11.97 0.49 9.23
CA VAL A 68 -10.63 1.05 9.35
C VAL A 68 -10.20 0.69 10.76
N ARG A 69 -9.25 -0.24 10.90
CA ARG A 69 -8.59 -0.45 12.18
C ARG A 69 -8.11 0.93 12.59
N LYS A 70 -8.57 1.43 13.75
CA LYS A 70 -8.05 2.68 14.31
C LYS A 70 -6.54 2.58 14.18
N LEU A 71 -5.94 3.52 13.44
CA LEU A 71 -4.49 3.69 13.49
C LEU A 71 -4.18 3.67 14.98
N VAL A 72 -3.38 2.70 15.45
CA VAL A 72 -2.94 2.64 16.84
C VAL A 72 -2.57 4.07 17.15
N HIS A 73 -3.26 4.71 18.10
CA HIS A 73 -3.15 6.16 18.34
C HIS A 73 -1.69 6.53 18.13
N ASP A 74 -1.39 7.18 17.00
CA ASP A 74 -0.12 7.85 16.83
C ASP A 74 -0.25 8.94 17.86
N LYS A 75 0.27 8.64 19.04
CA LYS A 75 0.29 9.56 20.15
C LYS A 75 1.24 10.62 19.64
N GLU A 76 0.70 11.64 19.01
CA GLU A 76 1.46 12.78 18.54
C GLU A 76 2.13 13.37 19.78
N PHE A 77 3.39 12.99 19.98
CA PHE A 77 4.21 13.57 21.02
C PHE A 77 4.68 14.91 20.47
N ALA A 78 4.13 15.99 21.00
CA ALA A 78 4.70 17.30 20.81
C ALA A 78 6.12 17.29 21.40
N ALA A 79 7.13 17.45 20.56
CA ALA A 79 8.49 17.66 21.02
C ALA A 79 8.58 19.03 21.73
N GLU A 80 9.48 19.15 22.70
CA GLU A 80 9.78 20.44 23.31
C GLU A 80 10.41 21.40 22.29
N ASP A 81 10.18 22.70 22.47
CA ASP A 81 10.80 23.74 21.64
C ASP A 81 12.33 23.73 21.84
N GLU A 82 13.08 23.75 20.73
CA GLU A 82 14.53 23.60 20.75
C GLU A 82 15.23 24.73 21.51
N GLN A 83 14.73 25.97 21.41
CA GLN A 83 15.32 27.11 22.11
C GLN A 83 15.07 27.01 23.62
N VAL A 84 13.87 26.58 24.02
CA VAL A 84 13.54 26.32 25.43
C VAL A 84 14.43 25.23 26.02
N PHE A 85 14.64 24.14 25.29
CA PHE A 85 15.53 23.05 25.69
C PHE A 85 16.97 23.53 25.90
N LEU A 86 17.52 24.28 24.94
CA LEU A 86 18.88 24.81 25.00
C LEU A 86 19.08 25.76 26.19
N MET A 87 18.17 26.71 26.40
CA MET A 87 18.25 27.65 27.53
C MET A 87 18.18 26.93 28.88
N LYS A 88 17.31 25.92 28.98
CA LYS A 88 17.18 25.08 30.18
C LYS A 88 18.49 24.34 30.47
N GLN A 89 19.13 23.74 29.47
CA GLN A 89 20.43 23.07 29.64
C GLN A 89 21.55 24.03 30.05
N GLN A 90 21.63 25.21 29.42
CA GLN A 90 22.61 26.22 29.80
C GLN A 90 22.43 26.66 31.26
N SER A 91 21.18 26.79 31.72
CA SER A 91 20.89 27.12 33.11
C SER A 91 21.30 26.02 34.11
N TYR A 92 21.21 24.74 33.73
CA TYR A 92 21.67 23.63 34.57
C TYR A 92 23.20 23.60 34.67
N LEU A 93 23.91 23.85 33.56
CA LEU A 93 25.37 23.97 33.56
C LEU A 93 25.84 25.13 34.44
N ALA A 94 25.16 26.28 34.38
CA ALA A 94 25.51 27.44 35.20
C ALA A 94 25.25 27.22 36.71
N LYS A 95 24.35 26.30 37.07
CA LYS A 95 24.03 25.94 38.47
C LYS A 95 24.92 24.84 39.03
N GLN A 96 25.74 24.18 38.19
CA GLN A 96 26.75 23.25 38.69
C GLN A 96 27.79 24.04 39.50
N PRO A 97 28.17 23.60 40.70
CA PRO A 97 29.30 24.18 41.39
C PRO A 97 30.54 24.02 40.50
N ALA A 98 31.38 25.06 40.42
CA ALA A 98 32.58 25.05 39.60
C ALA A 98 33.49 23.88 40.01
N THR A 99 33.40 22.78 39.26
CA THR A 99 34.37 21.70 39.31
C THR A 99 35.57 22.15 38.47
N PRO A 100 36.80 22.02 38.99
CA PRO A 100 37.97 22.56 38.32
C PRO A 100 38.16 21.87 36.98
N THR A 101 38.34 22.70 35.96
CA THR A 101 38.61 22.39 34.56
C THR A 101 39.51 21.17 34.41
N ARG A 102 38.97 20.05 33.92
CA ARG A 102 39.78 19.07 33.18
C ARG A 102 39.45 19.27 31.71
N ALA A 103 40.43 19.79 30.98
CA ALA A 103 40.43 19.76 29.52
C ALA A 103 40.15 18.31 29.09
N SER A 104 38.95 18.05 28.58
CA SER A 104 38.67 16.88 27.78
C SER A 104 38.56 17.39 26.37
N GLU A 105 39.64 17.18 25.63
CA GLU A 105 39.75 17.36 24.19
C GLU A 105 38.47 16.93 23.48
N SER A 106 38.03 17.74 22.53
CA SER A 106 37.18 17.26 21.45
C SER A 106 37.86 16.05 20.80
N PRO A 107 37.20 14.91 20.63
CA PRO A 107 37.77 13.83 19.83
C PRO A 107 37.98 14.34 18.40
N ALA A 108 39.24 14.65 18.11
CA ALA A 108 39.87 14.75 16.81
C ALA A 108 38.97 15.18 15.64
N ARG A 109 39.13 16.44 15.21
CA ARG A 109 39.18 16.73 13.78
C ARG A 109 40.39 15.99 13.21
N GLY A 110 40.19 14.77 12.72
CA GLY A 110 41.20 14.09 11.91
C GLY A 110 41.42 14.89 10.63
N PRO A 111 42.67 15.12 10.18
CA PRO A 111 42.89 15.55 8.82
C PRO A 111 42.71 14.35 7.90
N SER A 112 42.32 14.64 6.66
CA SER A 112 42.43 13.76 5.48
C SER A 112 41.13 13.13 4.98
N GLY A 113 40.72 13.62 3.81
CA GLY A 113 40.48 12.75 2.66
C GLY A 113 39.06 12.23 2.53
N SER A 114 38.25 12.91 1.73
CA SER A 114 37.07 12.33 1.09
C SER A 114 37.40 10.98 0.45
N PRO A 115 36.64 9.90 0.69
CA PRO A 115 36.79 8.68 -0.09
C PRO A 115 36.21 8.94 -1.48
N ARG A 116 37.06 9.39 -2.40
CA ARG A 116 36.78 9.30 -3.83
C ARG A 116 36.68 7.81 -4.18
N PRO A 117 35.62 7.34 -4.85
CA PRO A 117 35.56 5.96 -5.29
C PRO A 117 36.68 5.73 -6.32
N GLN A 118 37.57 4.78 -6.05
CA GLN A 118 38.57 4.35 -7.01
C GLN A 118 37.87 3.71 -8.20
N GLY A 119 37.90 4.42 -9.32
CA GLY A 119 37.60 3.87 -10.63
C GLY A 119 38.58 2.74 -10.93
N ARG A 120 38.04 1.54 -11.12
CA ARG A 120 38.75 0.42 -11.72
C ARG A 120 38.63 0.55 -13.23
N THR A 121 39.77 0.76 -13.89
CA THR A 121 39.94 0.82 -15.34
C THR A 121 39.94 -0.58 -15.97
N GLY A 122 38.95 -0.87 -16.82
CA GLY A 122 38.99 -1.70 -18.06
C GLY A 122 39.34 -3.21 -17.99
N PRO A 123 39.14 -4.00 -19.09
CA PRO A 123 38.78 -3.59 -20.45
C PRO A 123 37.45 -4.17 -21.00
N ALA A 124 37.11 -3.68 -22.18
CA ALA A 124 35.94 -3.92 -23.01
C ALA A 124 35.84 -5.33 -23.60
N THR A 125 34.61 -5.80 -23.88
CA THR A 125 34.11 -6.18 -25.22
C THR A 125 32.66 -6.65 -25.15
N VAL A 126 31.79 -6.03 -25.94
CA VAL A 126 30.47 -6.54 -26.33
C VAL A 126 30.61 -7.24 -27.70
N PRO A 127 30.07 -8.44 -27.89
CA PRO A 127 29.69 -8.91 -29.22
C PRO A 127 28.18 -8.80 -29.40
N SER A 128 27.77 -8.16 -30.49
CA SER A 128 26.43 -8.25 -31.04
C SER A 128 26.21 -9.64 -31.66
N ALA A 129 25.03 -10.21 -31.40
CA ALA A 129 24.33 -11.15 -32.27
C ALA A 129 22.83 -10.93 -32.08
#